data_AF-A0A2A4NDP9-F1
#
_entry.id   AF-A0A2A4NDP9-F1
#
_cell.length_a   1.000
_cell.length_b   1.000
_cell.length_c   1.000
_cell.angle_alpha   90.00
_cell.angle_beta   90.00
_cell.angle_gamma   90.00
#
_symmetry.space_group_name_H-M   'P 1'
#
loop_
_entity.id
_entity.type
_entity.pdbx_description
1 polymer ?
#
loop_
_entity_poly.entity_id
_entity_poly.type
_entity_poly.pdbx_seq_one_letter_code
_entity_poly.pdbx_strand_id
1 'polypeptide(L)'
;MYVCVCAVRMSYVYVCVDCASVFLNDGIYGGLVDLRDMGLTGRVRVVCSNGQARIGKPVPRSIFGPTCDSLDRLPGALGLPEDTQSGDYVLFDGLGAYSVAMSTQFNGYGLSEIVTVR
;
A
#
# COMPACT_ATOMS: atom_id res chain seq x y z
N MET A 1 8.17 -9.80 18.33
CA MET A 1 8.73 -9.84 16.97
C MET A 1 7.83 -10.59 15.98
N TYR A 2 7.23 -11.73 16.36
CA TYR A 2 6.40 -12.56 15.46
C TYR A 2 5.21 -11.82 14.83
N VAL A 3 4.48 -11.01 15.61
CA VAL A 3 3.33 -10.21 15.11
C VAL A 3 3.75 -9.19 14.03
N CYS A 4 4.98 -8.69 14.09
CA CYS A 4 5.48 -7.68 13.14
C CYS A 4 5.55 -8.24 11.71
N VAL A 5 6.00 -9.48 11.54
CA VAL A 5 6.23 -10.09 10.22
C VAL A 5 5.00 -10.78 9.62
N CYS A 6 4.02 -11.16 10.44
CA CYS A 6 2.84 -11.91 10.00
C CYS A 6 1.66 -11.04 9.55
N ALA A 7 1.68 -9.74 9.86
CA ALA A 7 0.62 -8.84 9.45
C ALA A 7 0.83 -8.36 8.00
N VAL A 8 -0.26 -8.33 7.25
CA VAL A 8 -0.30 -7.79 5.88
C VAL A 8 -1.24 -6.61 5.88
N ARG A 9 -0.80 -5.50 5.31
CA ARG A 9 -1.64 -4.34 5.05
C ARG A 9 -2.15 -4.41 3.62
N MET A 10 -3.45 -4.28 3.43
CA MET A 10 -4.08 -4.29 2.12
C MET A 10 -4.56 -2.88 1.77
N SER A 11 -4.16 -2.38 0.61
CA SER A 11 -4.58 -1.08 0.07
C SER A 11 -5.20 -1.25 -1.31
N TYR A 12 -6.33 -0.61 -1.54
CA TYR A 12 -7.06 -0.67 -2.79
C TYR A 12 -6.52 0.33 -3.81
N VAL A 13 -6.39 -0.09 -5.07
CA VAL A 13 -5.98 0.77 -6.19
C VAL A 13 -7.21 1.50 -6.73
N TYR A 14 -7.35 2.78 -6.39
CA TYR A 14 -8.43 3.62 -6.91
C TYR A 14 -8.23 3.98 -8.38
N VAL A 15 -7.02 4.44 -8.71
CA VAL A 15 -6.70 4.92 -10.05
C VAL A 15 -5.29 4.48 -10.43
N CYS A 16 -5.18 3.90 -11.61
CA CYS A 16 -3.92 3.66 -12.30
C CYS A 16 -3.85 4.58 -13.52
N VAL A 17 -3.01 5.62 -13.46
CA VAL A 17 -2.85 6.61 -14.55
C VAL A 17 -1.62 6.22 -15.36
N ASP A 18 -1.84 5.94 -16.65
CA ASP A 18 -0.80 5.62 -17.64
C ASP A 18 0.16 4.50 -17.21
N CYS A 19 -0.26 3.65 -16.28
CA CYS A 19 0.56 2.63 -15.59
C CYS A 19 1.83 3.16 -14.89
N ALA A 20 2.07 4.48 -14.84
CA ALA A 20 3.22 5.10 -14.20
C ALA A 20 2.93 5.58 -12.76
N SER A 21 1.68 5.99 -12.52
CA SER A 21 1.22 6.50 -11.22
C SER A 21 0.03 5.70 -10.72
N VAL A 22 0.07 5.34 -9.44
CA VAL A 22 -0.95 4.54 -8.76
C VAL A 22 -1.42 5.31 -7.52
N PHE A 23 -2.73 5.49 -7.41
CA PHE A 23 -3.39 6.13 -6.28
C PHE A 23 -4.07 5.06 -5.43
N LEU A 24 -3.71 5.02 -4.16
CA LEU A 24 -4.24 4.07 -3.19
C LEU A 24 -5.27 4.72 -2.28
N ASN A 25 -6.09 3.88 -1.65
CA ASN A 25 -6.99 4.31 -0.58
C ASN A 25 -6.33 4.50 0.79
N ASP A 26 -5.04 4.21 0.86
CA ASP A 26 -4.24 4.29 2.06
C ASP A 26 -2.93 5.01 1.71
N GLY A 27 -2.36 5.65 2.71
CA GLY A 27 -1.24 6.57 2.53
C GLY A 27 -0.35 6.63 3.76
N ILE A 28 0.59 7.55 3.77
CA ILE A 28 1.51 7.70 4.90
C ILE A 28 0.76 8.04 6.18
N TYR A 29 -0.38 8.72 6.06
CA TYR A 29 -1.23 9.11 7.18
C TYR A 29 -2.10 7.96 7.71
N GLY A 30 -2.41 6.95 6.89
CA GLY A 30 -3.32 5.87 7.25
C GLY A 30 -2.64 4.61 7.79
N GLY A 31 -1.38 4.37 7.42
CA GLY A 31 -0.60 3.25 7.96
C GLY A 31 0.65 2.87 7.16
N LEU A 32 1.02 3.68 6.16
CA LEU A 32 2.17 3.44 5.29
C LEU A 32 3.37 4.33 5.64
N VAL A 33 3.36 4.99 6.80
CA VAL A 33 4.46 5.89 7.24
C VAL A 33 5.81 5.18 7.31
N ASP A 34 5.84 3.90 7.67
CA ASP A 34 7.08 3.11 7.74
C ASP A 34 7.74 2.94 6.37
N LEU A 35 6.95 2.88 5.30
CA LEU A 35 7.47 2.83 3.94
C LEU A 35 8.17 4.15 3.59
N ARG A 36 7.70 5.28 4.13
CA ARG A 36 8.33 6.60 3.99
C ARG A 36 9.61 6.71 4.81
N ASP A 37 9.54 6.41 6.10
CA ASP A 37 10.61 6.72 7.06
C ASP A 37 11.69 5.64 7.13
N MET A 38 11.32 4.38 6.88
CA MET A 38 12.24 3.23 7.01
C MET A 38 12.56 2.56 5.66
N GLY A 39 11.86 2.91 4.58
CA GLY A 39 12.16 2.40 3.23
C GLY A 39 11.87 0.91 3.03
N LEU A 40 10.89 0.35 3.75
CA LEU A 40 10.54 -1.08 3.73
C LEU A 40 9.77 -1.54 2.47
N THR A 41 10.17 -1.07 1.29
CA THR A 41 9.42 -1.19 0.03
C THR A 41 9.53 -2.55 -0.67
N GLY A 42 10.36 -3.47 -0.16
CA GLY A 42 10.71 -4.73 -0.85
C GLY A 42 9.70 -5.87 -0.73
N ARG A 43 8.60 -5.71 0.01
CA ARG A 43 7.65 -6.78 0.31
C ARG A 43 6.23 -6.43 -0.13
N VAL A 44 6.08 -6.28 -1.44
CA VAL A 44 4.81 -5.85 -2.05
C VAL A 44 4.35 -6.86 -3.08
N ARG A 45 3.06 -7.19 -3.03
CA ARG A 45 2.39 -8.05 -4.01
C ARG A 45 1.07 -7.40 -4.43
N VAL A 46 0.62 -7.68 -5.65
CA VAL A 46 -0.67 -7.18 -6.14
C VAL A 46 -1.57 -8.36 -6.44
N VAL A 47 -2.83 -8.27 -5.99
CA VAL A 47 -3.88 -9.25 -6.29
C VAL A 47 -5.04 -8.52 -6.95
N CYS A 48 -5.67 -9.14 -7.94
CA CYS A 48 -6.88 -8.58 -8.53
C CYS A 48 -8.11 -8.89 -7.66
N SER A 49 -9.26 -8.31 -8.02
CA SER A 49 -10.48 -8.39 -7.22
C SER A 49 -11.03 -9.80 -6.99
N ASN A 50 -10.65 -10.77 -7.82
CA ASN A 50 -11.01 -12.18 -7.63
C ASN A 50 -10.00 -12.96 -6.75
N GLY A 51 -8.97 -12.29 -6.22
CA GLY A 51 -7.93 -12.87 -5.36
C GLY A 51 -6.73 -13.46 -6.09
N GLN A 52 -6.70 -13.49 -7.42
CA GLN A 52 -5.53 -13.98 -8.18
C GLN A 52 -4.37 -12.97 -8.13
N ALA A 53 -3.15 -13.48 -8.01
CA ALA A 53 -1.96 -12.64 -8.05
C ALA A 53 -1.74 -12.06 -9.46
N ARG A 54 -1.39 -10.77 -9.53
CA ARG A 54 -0.80 -10.16 -10.72
C ARG A 54 0.64 -10.65 -10.86
N ILE A 55 1.02 -11.10 -12.05
CA ILE A 55 2.31 -11.76 -12.32
C ILE A 55 3.13 -11.06 -13.42
N GLY A 56 2.67 -9.90 -13.89
CA GLY A 56 3.41 -9.10 -14.86
C GLY A 56 4.77 -8.67 -14.32
N LYS A 57 5.68 -8.31 -15.23
CA LYS A 57 7.03 -7.87 -14.85
C LYS A 57 6.94 -6.66 -13.92
N PRO A 58 7.70 -6.61 -12.80
CA PRO A 58 7.73 -5.42 -11.95
C PRO A 58 8.26 -4.21 -12.73
N VAL A 59 7.49 -3.13 -12.71
CA VAL A 59 7.85 -1.83 -13.29
C VAL A 59 7.80 -0.76 -12.20
N PRO A 60 8.70 0.24 -12.24
CA PRO A 60 8.71 1.31 -11.24
C PRO A 60 7.46 2.18 -11.39
N ARG A 61 6.70 2.33 -10.30
CA ARG A 61 5.50 3.19 -10.24
C ARG A 61 5.57 4.17 -9.08
N SER A 62 5.10 5.39 -9.32
CA SER A 62 4.90 6.38 -8.24
C SER A 62 3.60 6.07 -7.51
N ILE A 63 3.65 5.94 -6.19
CA ILE A 63 2.51 5.57 -5.36
C ILE A 63 2.08 6.77 -4.53
N PHE A 64 0.81 7.13 -4.64
CA PHE A 64 0.19 8.25 -3.93
C PHE A 64 -0.89 7.73 -2.98
N GLY A 65 -0.99 8.35 -1.82
CA GLY A 65 -2.09 8.15 -0.89
C GLY A 65 -3.34 8.94 -1.31
N PRO A 66 -4.40 8.87 -0.51
CA PRO A 66 -5.71 9.42 -0.85
C PRO A 66 -5.84 10.93 -0.62
N THR A 67 -4.85 11.58 -0.01
CA THR A 67 -4.96 12.99 0.35
C THR A 67 -4.34 13.90 -0.72
N CYS A 68 -4.77 15.17 -0.74
CA CYS A 68 -4.17 16.20 -1.60
C CYS A 68 -2.86 16.78 -1.05
N ASP A 69 -2.34 16.24 0.05
CA ASP A 69 -1.07 16.66 0.62
C ASP A 69 0.09 16.13 -0.23
N SER A 70 1.02 17.00 -0.60
CA SER A 70 2.19 16.61 -1.40
C SER A 70 3.12 15.62 -0.69
N LEU A 71 3.04 15.55 0.64
CA LEU A 71 3.75 14.54 1.42
C LEU A 71 3.14 13.14 1.32
N ASP A 72 1.87 13.01 0.92
CA ASP A 72 1.15 11.74 0.87
C ASP A 72 1.50 10.92 -0.38
N ARG A 73 2.78 10.61 -0.48
CA ARG A 73 3.40 9.85 -1.54
C ARG A 73 4.46 8.93 -0.94
N LEU A 74 4.51 7.69 -1.38
CA LEU A 74 5.58 6.78 -0.96
C LEU A 74 6.91 7.20 -1.61
N PRO A 75 8.04 7.04 -0.90
CA PRO A 75 9.34 7.46 -1.42
C PRO A 75 9.77 6.58 -2.59
N GLY A 76 10.36 7.22 -3.60
CA GLY A 76 10.87 6.54 -4.79
C GLY A 76 9.77 5.96 -5.68
N ALA A 77 10.15 4.95 -6.46
CA ALA A 77 9.23 4.20 -7.29
C ALA A 77 9.18 2.74 -6.80
N LEU A 78 7.96 2.26 -6.57
CA LEU A 78 7.70 0.90 -6.11
C LEU A 78 7.59 -0.02 -7.33
N GLY A 79 8.24 -1.18 -7.30
CA GLY A 79 8.11 -2.18 -8.36
C GLY A 79 6.76 -2.89 -8.28
N LEU A 80 5.77 -2.46 -9.07
CA LEU A 80 4.47 -3.12 -9.16
C LEU A 80 4.38 -3.90 -10.49
N PRO A 81 3.66 -5.03 -10.54
CA PRO A 81 3.43 -5.77 -11.78
C PRO A 81 2.87 -4.86 -12.89
N GLU A 82 3.38 -4.97 -14.11
CA GLU A 82 2.97 -4.13 -15.25
C GLU A 82 1.47 -4.25 -15.59
N ASP A 83 0.85 -5.39 -15.24
CA ASP A 83 -0.56 -5.68 -15.39
C ASP A 83 -1.44 -5.18 -14.22
N THR A 84 -0.88 -4.39 -13.29
CA THR A 84 -1.64 -3.75 -12.20
C THR A 84 -2.60 -2.69 -12.73
N GLN A 85 -3.86 -2.80 -12.34
CA GLN A 85 -4.99 -1.99 -12.81
C GLN A 85 -5.78 -1.37 -11.65
N SER A 86 -6.61 -0.37 -11.97
CA SER A 86 -7.64 0.10 -11.03
C SER A 86 -8.56 -1.05 -10.64
N GLY A 87 -8.92 -1.14 -9.37
CA GLY A 87 -9.71 -2.26 -8.84
C GLY A 87 -8.88 -3.39 -8.23
N ASP A 88 -7.55 -3.37 -8.38
CA ASP A 88 -6.66 -4.32 -7.72
C ASP A 88 -6.38 -3.91 -6.26
N TYR A 89 -5.75 -4.82 -5.52
CA TYR A 89 -5.29 -4.62 -4.16
C TYR A 89 -3.77 -4.79 -4.07
N VAL A 90 -3.10 -3.82 -3.47
CA VAL A 90 -1.69 -3.87 -3.11
C VAL A 90 -1.57 -4.39 -1.68
N LEU A 91 -0.80 -5.46 -1.51
CA LEU A 91 -0.51 -6.10 -0.25
C LEU A 91 0.92 -5.75 0.18
N PHE A 92 1.05 -5.12 1.35
CA PHE A 92 2.32 -4.81 1.98
C PHE A 92 2.56 -5.79 3.12
N ASP A 93 3.50 -6.71 2.94
CA ASP A 93 3.78 -7.75 3.94
C ASP A 93 4.72 -7.22 5.04
N GLY A 94 4.49 -7.63 6.29
CA GLY A 94 5.35 -7.28 7.42
C GLY A 94 5.07 -5.91 8.04
N LEU A 95 3.88 -5.35 7.83
CA LEU A 95 3.43 -4.09 8.44
C LEU A 95 2.68 -4.31 9.77
N GLY A 96 3.21 -5.18 10.64
CA GLY A 96 2.60 -5.46 11.94
C GLY A 96 3.06 -4.55 13.09
N ALA A 97 4.20 -3.88 12.93
CA ALA A 97 4.63 -2.81 13.82
C ALA A 97 4.45 -1.45 13.13
N TYR A 98 4.22 -0.42 13.94
CA TYR A 98 4.16 1.00 13.56
C TYR A 98 3.03 1.40 12.59
N SER A 99 2.64 0.58 11.62
CA SER A 99 1.52 0.83 10.70
C SER A 99 0.23 1.30 11.41
N VAL A 100 -0.43 0.44 12.19
CA VAL A 100 -1.65 0.82 12.93
C VAL A 100 -1.35 1.85 14.01
N ALA A 101 -0.24 1.68 14.74
CA ALA A 101 0.10 2.50 15.89
C ALA A 101 0.43 3.97 15.53
N MET A 102 0.88 4.23 14.32
CA MET A 102 1.21 5.56 13.80
C MET A 102 0.18 6.08 12.79
N SER A 103 -0.91 5.34 12.57
CA SER A 103 -2.02 5.81 11.75
C SER A 103 -2.73 7.01 12.40
N THR A 104 -3.21 7.90 11.55
CA THR A 104 -3.97 9.10 11.91
C THR A 104 -5.30 9.08 11.18
N GLN A 105 -6.21 10.01 11.52
CA GLN A 105 -7.46 10.23 10.78
C GLN A 105 -7.39 11.50 9.92
N PHE A 106 -6.23 11.78 9.33
CA PHE A 106 -5.99 13.01 8.58
C PHE A 106 -6.93 13.11 7.37
N ASN A 107 -7.60 14.25 7.20
CA ASN A 107 -8.66 14.47 6.21
C ASN A 107 -9.82 13.45 6.26
N GLY A 108 -10.03 12.77 7.40
CA GLY A 108 -11.02 11.71 7.52
C GLY A 108 -10.62 10.38 6.86
N TYR A 109 -9.40 10.31 6.31
CA TYR A 109 -8.79 9.07 5.87
C TYR A 109 -7.99 8.45 7.00
N GLY A 110 -7.98 7.13 7.05
CA GLY A 110 -7.37 6.39 8.13
C GLY A 110 -8.39 5.98 9.17
N LEU A 111 -8.60 4.67 9.20
CA LEU A 111 -9.29 3.82 10.18
C LEU A 111 -9.42 2.52 9.42
N SER A 112 -8.66 1.52 9.83
CA SER A 112 -8.52 0.27 9.08
C SER A 112 -9.13 -0.85 9.86
N GLU A 113 -9.90 -1.69 9.18
CA GLU A 113 -10.40 -2.93 9.74
C GLU A 113 -9.21 -3.86 10.01
N ILE A 114 -9.16 -4.43 11.23
CA ILE A 114 -8.18 -5.44 11.59
C ILE A 114 -8.86 -6.80 11.54
N VAL A 115 -8.46 -7.60 10.56
CA VAL A 115 -8.96 -8.98 10.40
C VAL A 115 -7.92 -9.96 10.90
N THR A 116 -8.29 -10.84 11.83
CA THR A 116 -7.43 -11.94 12.28
C THR A 116 -7.76 -13.20 11.50
N VAL A 117 -6.79 -13.72 10.74
CA VAL A 117 -6.90 -15.00 10.03
C VAL A 117 -6.33 -16.10 10.91
N ARG A 118 -7.05 -17.23 11.04
CA ARG A 118 -6.64 -18.41 11.83
C ARG A 118 -6.46 -19.62 10.94
#